data_AF-A0AA92U1W8-F1
#
_entry.id   AF-A0AA92U1W8-F1
#
_cell.length_a   1.000
_cell.length_b   1.000
_cell.length_c   1.000
_cell.angle_alpha   90.00
_cell.angle_beta   90.00
_cell.angle_gamma   90.00
#
_symmetry.space_group_name_H-M   'P 1'
#
loop_
_entity.id
_entity.type
_entity.pdbx_description
1 polymer ?
#
loop_
_entity_poly.entity_id
_entity_poly.type
_entity_poly.pdbx_seq_one_letter_code
_entity_poly.pdbx_strand_id
1 'polypeptide(L)'
;MLKRSEFKRGEFLVTSNGSIFIHDGYINGDGYGCLIGMDSNGDIQKQSDWGNFMRYPIDHIASDKEIDILMRKIMDAKHITNY
;
A
#
# COMPACT_ATOMS: atom_id res chain seq x y z
N MET A 1 7.68 -14.26 7.64
CA MET A 1 6.72 -13.14 7.53
C MET A 1 7.34 -11.94 8.20
N LEU A 2 7.61 -10.87 7.44
CA LEU A 2 8.20 -9.64 7.99
C LEU A 2 7.19 -8.99 8.96
N LYS A 3 7.68 -8.47 10.08
CA LYS A 3 6.81 -7.82 11.07
C LYS A 3 6.61 -6.37 10.66
N ARG A 4 5.36 -5.94 10.63
CA ARG A 4 4.98 -4.61 10.11
C ARG A 4 5.55 -3.44 10.95
N SER A 5 5.90 -3.68 12.22
CA SER A 5 6.60 -2.74 13.10
C SER A 5 8.08 -2.50 12.74
N GLU A 6 8.63 -3.27 11.79
CA GLU A 6 10.03 -3.16 11.34
C GLU A 6 10.21 -2.08 10.26
N PHE A 7 9.10 -1.55 9.72
CA PHE A 7 9.10 -0.58 8.63
C PHE A 7 8.90 0.85 9.14
N LYS A 8 9.49 1.80 8.41
CA LYS A 8 9.40 3.24 8.69
C LYS A 8 8.24 3.85 7.91
N ARG A 9 7.65 4.89 8.50
CA ARG A 9 6.71 5.76 7.79
C ARG A 9 7.34 6.29 6.48
N GLY A 10 6.58 6.21 5.40
CA GLY A 10 6.98 6.61 4.05
C GLY A 10 7.60 5.49 3.23
N GLU A 11 7.85 4.30 3.80
CA GLU A 11 8.33 3.16 3.02
C GLU A 11 7.25 2.61 2.09
N PHE A 12 7.68 2.24 0.89
CA PHE A 12 6.86 1.55 -0.09
C PHE A 12 6.98 0.06 0.16
N LEU A 13 5.86 -0.60 0.42
CA LEU A 13 5.83 -2.00 0.82
C LEU A 13 5.00 -2.80 -0.15
N VAL A 14 5.44 -4.03 -0.43
CA VAL A 14 4.76 -4.98 -1.31
C VAL A 14 4.18 -6.10 -0.47
N THR A 15 2.90 -6.39 -0.66
CA THR A 15 2.22 -7.53 -0.04
C THR A 15 2.39 -8.80 -0.86
N SER A 16 2.16 -9.97 -0.26
CA SER A 16 2.31 -11.25 -0.96
C SER A 16 1.35 -11.48 -2.13
N ASN A 17 0.29 -10.67 -2.28
CA ASN A 17 -0.58 -10.67 -3.46
C ASN A 17 -0.13 -9.65 -4.54
N GLY A 18 0.95 -8.91 -4.30
CA GLY A 18 1.52 -7.93 -5.24
C GLY A 18 0.94 -6.52 -5.14
N SER A 19 0.15 -6.21 -4.11
CA SER A 19 -0.28 -4.83 -3.86
C SER A 19 0.90 -4.00 -3.34
N ILE A 20 1.00 -2.74 -3.78
CA ILE A 20 2.08 -1.81 -3.40
C ILE A 20 1.46 -0.63 -2.67
N PHE A 21 1.98 -0.23 -1.51
CA PHE A 21 1.42 0.90 -0.77
C PHE A 21 2.48 1.70 0.00
N ILE A 22 2.12 2.93 0.35
CA ILE A 22 2.94 3.82 1.21
C ILE A 22 2.53 3.61 2.67
N HIS A 23 3.47 3.16 3.49
CA HIS A 23 3.25 2.95 4.92
C HIS A 23 3.16 4.27 5.68
N ASP A 24 2.07 4.53 6.41
CA ASP A 24 1.88 5.79 7.14
C ASP A 24 2.37 5.77 8.61
N GLY A 25 2.80 4.61 9.11
CA GLY A 25 3.27 4.43 10.49
C GLY A 25 2.17 4.26 11.54
N TYR A 26 0.89 4.33 11.18
CA TYR A 26 -0.22 4.17 12.12
C TYR A 26 -0.72 2.73 12.15
N ILE A 27 -1.00 2.23 13.35
CA ILE A 27 -1.80 1.02 13.54
C ILE A 27 -3.24 1.48 13.78
N ASN A 28 -4.14 1.27 12.81
CA ASN A 28 -5.57 1.49 12.98
C ASN A 28 -6.29 0.17 13.27
N GLY A 29 -7.59 0.23 13.59
CA GLY A 29 -8.40 -0.94 13.96
C GLY A 29 -8.44 -2.04 12.89
N ASP A 30 -8.03 -1.72 11.66
CA ASP A 30 -8.13 -2.56 10.47
C ASP A 30 -6.76 -2.96 9.91
N GLY A 31 -5.68 -2.49 10.53
CA GLY A 31 -4.31 -2.81 10.15
C GLY A 31 -3.33 -1.66 10.33
N TYR A 32 -2.44 -1.51 9.35
CA TYR A 32 -1.41 -0.46 9.32
C TYR A 32 -1.81 0.50 8.20
N GLY A 33 -1.97 1.78 8.53
CA GLY A 33 -2.55 2.78 7.64
C GLY A 33 -1.80 2.87 6.30
N CYS A 34 -2.60 2.96 5.24
CA CYS A 34 -2.13 3.09 3.87
C CYS A 34 -2.64 4.44 3.35
N LEU A 35 -1.70 5.31 2.98
CA LEU A 35 -2.04 6.62 2.42
C LEU A 35 -2.62 6.48 1.02
N ILE A 36 -1.92 5.76 0.14
CA ILE A 36 -2.27 5.46 -1.25
C ILE A 36 -1.55 4.16 -1.63
N GLY A 37 -2.22 3.27 -2.36
CA GLY A 37 -1.63 2.05 -2.89
C GLY A 37 -2.25 1.56 -4.19
N MET A 38 -1.57 0.63 -4.85
CA MET A 38 -2.05 -0.11 -6.00
C MET A 38 -2.43 -1.52 -5.55
N ASP A 39 -3.67 -1.93 -5.79
CA ASP A 39 -4.10 -3.30 -5.52
C ASP A 39 -3.49 -4.28 -6.55
N SER A 40 -3.55 -5.58 -6.28
CA SER A 40 -3.04 -6.63 -7.17
C SER A 40 -3.70 -6.61 -8.55
N ASN A 41 -4.91 -6.06 -8.67
CA ASN A 41 -5.61 -5.87 -9.95
C ASN A 41 -5.16 -4.59 -10.69
N GLY A 42 -4.31 -3.76 -10.09
CA GLY A 42 -3.73 -2.56 -10.68
C GLY A 42 -4.52 -1.27 -10.43
N ASP A 43 -5.57 -1.31 -9.62
CA ASP A 43 -6.39 -0.14 -9.25
C ASP A 43 -5.72 0.67 -8.15
N ILE A 44 -5.71 2.01 -8.32
CA ILE A 44 -5.20 2.94 -7.30
C ILE A 44 -6.31 3.24 -6.30
N GLN A 45 -6.02 3.01 -5.02
CA GLN A 45 -6.97 3.16 -3.93
C GLN A 45 -6.33 3.88 -2.76
N LYS A 46 -7.13 4.69 -2.07
CA LYS A 46 -6.79 5.23 -0.75
C LYS A 46 -7.41 4.32 0.30
N GLN A 47 -6.57 3.68 1.10
CA GLN A 47 -7.02 2.76 2.15
C GLN A 47 -6.95 3.43 3.53
N SER A 48 -7.79 4.47 3.69
CA SER A 48 -7.93 5.22 4.95
C SER A 48 -9.08 4.77 5.83
N ASP A 49 -9.97 3.93 5.32
CA ASP A 49 -11.29 3.70 5.92
C ASP A 49 -11.33 2.43 6.78
N TRP A 50 -12.18 2.46 7.81
CA TRP A 50 -12.33 1.35 8.75
C TRP A 50 -12.92 0.13 8.03
N GLY A 51 -12.31 -1.04 8.18
CA GLY A 51 -12.62 -2.30 7.49
C GLY A 51 -11.70 -2.66 6.32
N ASN A 52 -10.71 -1.82 5.99
CA ASN A 52 -9.73 -2.12 4.94
C ASN A 52 -8.63 -3.07 5.44
N PHE A 53 -8.95 -4.37 5.41
CA PHE A 53 -8.01 -5.41 5.75
C PHE A 53 -6.85 -5.44 4.76
N MET A 54 -5.63 -5.18 5.22
CA MET A 54 -4.44 -5.67 4.53
C MET A 54 -4.37 -7.20 4.73
N ARG A 55 -5.17 -7.92 3.93
CA ARG A 55 -5.41 -9.38 4.01
C ARG A 55 -4.16 -10.22 3.80
N TYR A 56 -3.10 -9.61 3.27
CA TYR A 56 -1.89 -10.30 2.86
C TYR A 56 -0.67 -9.86 3.68
N PRO A 57 0.22 -10.79 4.04
CA PRO A 57 1.48 -10.46 4.70
C PRO A 57 2.33 -9.53 3.83
N ILE A 58 3.21 -8.76 4.47
CA ILE A 58 4.25 -8.00 3.77
C ILE A 58 5.32 -8.98 3.30
N ASP A 59 5.63 -8.91 2.01
CA ASP A 59 6.62 -9.75 1.35
C ASP A 59 7.99 -9.07 1.34
N HIS A 60 8.07 -7.81 0.87
CA HIS A 60 9.32 -7.05 0.78
C HIS A 60 9.09 -5.53 0.69
N ILE A 61 10.19 -4.75 0.79
CA ILE A 61 10.23 -3.31 0.47
C ILE A 61 10.24 -3.16 -1.05
N ALA A 62 9.38 -2.32 -1.60
CA ALA A 62 9.24 -2.13 -3.04
C ALA A 62 10.56 -1.65 -3.67
N SER A 63 10.90 -2.24 -4.81
CA SER A 63 12.00 -1.81 -5.66
C SER A 63 11.69 -0.49 -6.37
N ASP A 64 12.73 0.19 -6.87
CA ASP A 64 12.56 1.42 -7.67
C ASP A 64 11.61 1.24 -8.86
N LYS A 65 11.63 0.05 -9.48
CA LYS A 65 10.75 -0.29 -10.60
C LYS A 65 9.28 -0.37 -10.17
N GLU A 66 9.02 -0.97 -9.02
CA GLU A 66 7.67 -1.09 -8.44
C GLU A 66 7.13 0.28 -8.00
N ILE A 67 8.00 1.11 -7.43
CA ILE A 67 7.69 2.50 -7.09
C ILE A 67 7.35 3.30 -8.36
N ASP A 68 8.16 3.19 -9.42
CA ASP A 68 7.90 3.88 -10.69
C ASP A 68 6.56 3.45 -11.31
N ILE A 69 6.20 2.16 -11.25
CA ILE A 69 4.89 1.66 -11.70
C ILE A 69 3.75 2.32 -10.91
N LEU A 70 3.86 2.33 -9.58
CA LEU A 70 2.87 2.95 -8.71
C LEU A 70 2.74 4.45 -9.02
N MET A 71 3.86 5.17 -9.12
CA MET A 71 3.89 6.61 -9.36
C MET A 71 3.29 6.98 -10.71
N ARG A 72 3.60 6.24 -11.78
CA ARG A 72 2.99 6.47 -13.10
C ARG A 72 1.48 6.32 -13.06
N LYS A 73 0.99 5.26 -12.39
CA LYS A 73 -0.45 5.07 -12.23
C LYS A 73 -1.10 6.18 -11.40
N ILE A 74 -0.45 6.66 -10.34
CA ILE A 74 -0.94 7.81 -9.57
C ILE A 74 -0.99 9.07 -10.45
N MET A 75 0.03 9.32 -11.28
CA MET A 75 0.04 10.45 -12.22
C MET A 75 -1.08 10.35 -13.27
N ASP A 76 -1.34 9.14 -13.78
CA ASP A 76 -2.36 8.89 -14.80
C ASP A 76 -3.79 8.78 -14.23
N ALA A 77 -3.93 8.61 -12.92
CA ALA A 77 -5.22 8.45 -12.26
C ALA A 77 -6.03 9.74 -12.30
N LYS A 78 -7.16 9.72 -13.01
CA LYS A 78 -8.13 10.84 -13.01
C LYS A 78 -8.89 10.96 -11.68
N HIS A 79 -9.08 9.84 -11.00
CA HIS A 79 -9.77 9.75 -9.71
C HIS A 79 -9.08 8.67 -8.86
N ILE A 80 -8.95 8.96 -7.56
CA ILE A 80 -8.56 7.97 -6.55
C ILE A 80 -9.78 7.76 -5.69
N THR A 81 -10.30 6.54 -5.65
CA THR A 81 -11.43 6.19 -4.81
C THR A 81 -10.92 5.74 -3.45
N ASN A 82 -11.65 6.10 -2.39
CA ASN A 82 -11.56 5.33 -1.16
C ASN A 82 -12.16 3.94 -1.42
N TYR A 83 -11.66 2.96 -0.68
CA TYR A 83 -12.28 1.65 -0.60
C TYR A 83 -13.31 1.64 0.53
#